data_AF-A0A2Z4M909-F1
#
_entry.id   AF-A0A2Z4M909-F1
#
_cell.length_a   1.000
_cell.length_b   1.000
_cell.length_c   1.000
_cell.angle_alpha   90.00
_cell.angle_beta   90.00
_cell.angle_gamma   90.00
#
_symmetry.space_group_name_H-M   'P 1'
#
loop_
_entity.id
_entity.type
_entity.pdbx_description
1 polymer ?
#
loop_
_entity_poly.entity_id
_entity_poly.type
_entity_poly.pdbx_seq_one_letter_code
_entity_poly.pdbx_strand_id
1 'polypeptide(L)'
;MYMFKVIYKLIDLGIDIYYMDTDSIVVNQAIPEELIGNSLGLFKLEQEIKHAYFISPKLYALESVDGKFIIKAKGIGSKLEFAQFETLIKNEAIVKAQERWFKDPANATINIKNIYMHISAINLKRKQVMENNKLAFTKPLIVDQDNIKNKNI
;
A
#
# COMPACT_ATOMS: atom_id res chain seq x y z
N MET A 1 -19.19 0.47 -1.85
CA MET A 1 -19.76 -0.09 -3.10
C MET A 1 -19.49 0.79 -4.34
N TYR A 2 -19.29 2.11 -4.21
CA TYR A 2 -19.03 3.02 -5.34
C TYR A 2 -17.64 2.85 -6.00
N MET A 3 -16.55 2.77 -5.21
CA MET A 3 -15.18 2.66 -5.75
C MET A 3 -14.98 1.44 -6.66
N PHE A 4 -15.54 0.29 -6.30
CA PHE A 4 -15.46 -0.91 -7.16
C PHE A 4 -16.15 -0.71 -8.50
N LYS A 5 -17.30 -0.01 -8.55
CA LYS A 5 -17.98 0.31 -9.82
C LYS A 5 -17.11 1.20 -10.71
N VAL A 6 -16.45 2.19 -10.11
CA VAL A 6 -15.49 3.05 -10.82
C VAL A 6 -14.35 2.21 -11.40
N ILE A 7 -13.73 1.36 -10.57
CA ILE A 7 -12.64 0.47 -10.99
C ILE A 7 -13.05 -0.40 -12.19
N TYR A 8 -14.20 -1.07 -12.13
CA TYR A 8 -14.68 -1.89 -13.24
C TYR A 8 -14.87 -1.05 -14.52
N LYS A 9 -15.50 0.11 -14.41
CA LYS A 9 -15.67 1.02 -15.55
C LYS A 9 -14.33 1.44 -16.17
N LEU A 10 -13.32 1.74 -15.35
CA LEU A 10 -12.00 2.11 -15.84
C LEU A 10 -11.29 0.93 -16.53
N ILE A 11 -11.40 -0.27 -15.96
CA ILE A 11 -10.85 -1.50 -16.58
C ILE A 11 -11.52 -1.77 -17.93
N ASP A 12 -12.84 -1.62 -18.04
CA ASP A 12 -13.57 -1.81 -19.30
C ASP A 12 -13.14 -0.80 -20.38
N LEU A 13 -12.69 0.39 -19.96
CA LEU A 13 -12.11 1.42 -20.84
C LEU A 13 -10.63 1.17 -21.19
N GLY A 14 -10.04 0.07 -20.72
CA GLY A 14 -8.64 -0.26 -20.94
C GLY A 14 -7.64 0.57 -20.12
N ILE A 15 -8.09 1.18 -19.02
CA ILE A 15 -7.23 1.95 -18.12
C ILE A 15 -6.53 1.01 -17.13
N ASP A 16 -5.20 1.10 -17.09
CA ASP A 16 -4.41 0.35 -16.10
C ASP A 16 -4.50 1.05 -14.73
N ILE A 17 -4.87 0.27 -13.71
CA ILE A 17 -4.96 0.72 -12.32
C ILE A 17 -3.74 0.21 -11.57
N TYR A 18 -2.91 1.11 -11.08
CA TYR A 18 -1.70 0.78 -10.34
C TYR A 18 -1.92 0.67 -8.83
N TYR A 19 -2.85 1.46 -8.28
CA TYR A 19 -3.15 1.46 -6.85
C TYR A 19 -4.55 2.00 -6.56
N MET A 20 -5.14 1.55 -5.46
CA MET A 20 -6.39 2.08 -4.92
C MET A 20 -6.39 2.03 -3.38
N ASP A 21 -6.95 3.07 -2.78
CA ASP A 21 -7.35 3.09 -1.36
C ASP A 21 -8.83 3.53 -1.28
N THR A 22 -9.29 3.79 -0.06
CA THR A 22 -10.68 4.09 0.31
C THR A 22 -11.39 5.04 -0.68
N ASP A 23 -10.75 6.15 -1.03
CA ASP A 23 -11.29 7.27 -1.80
C ASP A 23 -10.31 7.79 -2.88
N SER A 24 -9.25 7.04 -3.20
CA SER A 24 -8.24 7.44 -4.17
C SER A 24 -7.82 6.29 -5.09
N ILE A 25 -7.40 6.65 -6.31
CA ILE A 25 -6.95 5.72 -7.34
C ILE A 25 -5.74 6.30 -8.07
N VAL A 26 -4.81 5.45 -8.47
CA VAL A 26 -3.68 5.81 -9.34
C VAL A 26 -3.77 5.00 -10.63
N VAL A 27 -3.73 5.69 -11.75
CA VAL A 27 -3.96 5.14 -13.10
C VAL A 27 -2.91 5.63 -14.08
N ASN A 28 -2.81 4.98 -15.25
CA ASN A 28 -1.86 5.32 -16.30
C ASN A 28 -2.24 6.52 -17.17
N GLN A 29 -3.51 6.94 -17.17
CA GLN A 29 -4.02 8.01 -18.00
C GLN A 29 -5.19 8.76 -17.35
N ALA A 30 -5.64 9.85 -17.97
CA ALA A 30 -6.82 10.58 -17.51
C ALA A 30 -8.06 9.68 -17.48
N ILE A 31 -8.86 9.82 -16.43
CA ILE A 31 -10.17 9.14 -16.31
C ILE A 31 -11.26 9.96 -17.03
N PRO A 32 -12.42 9.35 -17.35
CA PRO A 32 -13.52 10.07 -18.00
C PRO A 32 -13.95 11.34 -17.26
N GLU A 33 -14.21 12.42 -18.01
CA GLU A 33 -14.52 13.74 -17.47
C GLU A 33 -15.76 13.72 -16.55
N GLU A 34 -16.74 12.84 -16.80
CA GLU A 34 -17.92 12.70 -15.96
C GLU A 34 -17.62 12.19 -14.53
N LEU A 35 -16.42 11.67 -14.31
CA LEU A 35 -15.93 11.25 -12.99
C LEU A 35 -15.09 12.34 -12.31
N ILE A 36 -14.79 13.44 -12.99
CA ILE A 36 -13.89 14.49 -12.52
C ILE A 36 -14.69 15.75 -12.18
N GLY A 37 -14.40 16.38 -11.05
CA GLY A 37 -15.00 17.66 -10.70
C GLY A 37 -14.92 17.99 -9.22
N ASN A 38 -15.41 19.18 -8.87
CA ASN A 38 -15.42 19.68 -7.49
C ASN A 38 -16.68 19.29 -6.69
N SER A 39 -17.64 18.62 -7.34
CA SER A 39 -18.88 18.17 -6.70
C SER A 39 -18.67 16.91 -5.86
N LEU A 40 -19.55 16.69 -4.88
CA LEU A 40 -19.48 15.53 -4.00
C LEU A 40 -19.54 14.22 -4.81
N GLY A 41 -18.57 13.33 -4.57
CA GLY A 41 -18.49 12.01 -5.22
C GLY A 41 -17.71 11.99 -6.53
N LEU A 42 -17.19 13.13 -6.99
CA LEU A 42 -16.27 13.22 -8.13
C LEU A 42 -14.81 13.22 -7.67
N PHE A 43 -13.92 12.83 -8.57
CA PHE A 43 -12.49 12.82 -8.34
C PHE A 43 -11.88 14.18 -8.65
N LYS A 44 -10.90 14.54 -7.83
CA LYS A 44 -9.99 15.66 -8.06
C LYS A 44 -8.63 15.10 -8.45
N LEU A 45 -7.96 15.76 -9.39
CA LEU A 45 -6.55 15.47 -9.67
C LEU A 45 -5.70 15.92 -8.49
N GLU A 46 -5.11 14.94 -7.79
CA GLU A 46 -4.25 15.21 -6.63
C GLU A 46 -2.79 15.38 -7.06
N GLN A 47 -2.26 14.48 -7.89
CA GLN A 47 -0.86 14.50 -8.34
C GLN A 47 -0.67 13.92 -9.73
N GLU A 48 0.27 14.51 -10.47
CA GLU A 48 0.92 13.88 -11.61
C GLU A 48 2.21 13.20 -11.16
N ILE A 49 2.35 11.91 -11.50
CA ILE A 49 3.36 11.01 -10.96
C ILE A 49 4.33 10.61 -12.06
N LYS A 50 5.63 10.81 -11.82
CA LYS A 50 6.71 10.40 -12.71
C LYS A 50 7.15 8.95 -12.42
N HIS A 51 7.34 8.63 -11.13
CA HIS A 51 7.66 7.27 -10.68
C HIS A 51 6.93 6.93 -9.39
N ALA A 52 6.58 5.66 -9.20
CA ALA A 52 5.94 5.21 -7.98
C ALA A 52 6.26 3.75 -7.63
N TYR A 53 6.29 3.47 -6.34
CA TYR A 53 6.39 2.14 -5.77
C TYR A 53 5.16 1.86 -4.91
N PHE A 54 4.42 0.80 -5.24
CA PHE A 54 3.25 0.35 -4.48
C PHE A 54 3.53 -1.04 -3.89
N ILE A 55 3.88 -1.09 -2.61
CA ILE A 55 4.33 -2.33 -1.96
C ILE A 55 3.14 -3.09 -1.35
N SER A 56 2.30 -2.37 -0.59
CA SER A 56 1.10 -2.93 0.04
C SER A 56 0.14 -1.80 0.42
N PRO A 57 -1.09 -2.08 0.89
CA PRO A 57 -2.03 -1.04 1.29
C PRO A 57 -1.40 -0.06 2.30
N LYS A 58 -1.36 1.23 1.95
CA LYS A 58 -0.77 2.32 2.75
C LYS A 58 0.75 2.20 2.97
N LEU A 59 1.44 1.45 2.11
CA LEU A 59 2.90 1.41 1.99
C LEU A 59 3.30 1.68 0.53
N TYR A 60 3.52 2.94 0.20
CA TYR A 60 3.89 3.39 -1.14
C TYR A 60 4.73 4.66 -1.12
N ALA A 61 5.44 4.91 -2.23
CA ALA A 61 6.22 6.11 -2.45
C ALA A 61 6.01 6.64 -3.88
N LEU A 62 5.91 7.96 -4.03
CA LEU A 62 5.65 8.66 -5.29
C LEU A 62 6.72 9.75 -5.50
N GLU A 63 7.22 9.86 -6.72
CA GLU A 63 7.95 11.02 -7.25
C GLU A 63 6.99 11.74 -8.21
N SER A 64 6.58 12.96 -7.84
CA SER A 64 5.77 13.81 -8.72
C SER A 64 6.62 14.37 -9.86
N VAL A 65 5.99 14.72 -10.98
CA VAL A 65 6.64 15.43 -12.10
C VAL A 65 7.31 16.74 -11.67
N ASP A 66 6.82 17.38 -10.60
CA ASP A 66 7.41 18.58 -9.99
C ASP A 66 8.70 18.29 -9.19
N GLY A 67 9.10 17.03 -9.06
CA GLY A 67 10.22 16.59 -8.22
C GLY A 67 9.88 16.43 -6.73
N LYS A 68 8.60 16.48 -6.34
CA LYS A 68 8.18 16.26 -4.94
C LYS A 68 8.08 14.77 -4.62
N PHE A 69 8.61 14.37 -3.46
CA PHE A 69 8.46 13.01 -2.96
C PHE A 69 7.32 12.90 -1.94
N ILE A 70 6.42 11.93 -2.15
CA ILE A 70 5.39 11.55 -1.18
C ILE A 70 5.64 10.13 -0.74
N ILE A 71 5.79 9.94 0.58
CA ILE A 71 5.99 8.62 1.18
C ILE A 71 4.87 8.36 2.17
N LYS A 72 4.16 7.25 1.98
CA LYS A 72 3.20 6.71 2.93
C LYS A 72 3.69 5.37 3.43
N ALA A 73 3.97 5.27 4.72
CA ALA A 73 4.41 4.04 5.37
C ALA A 73 3.65 3.83 6.68
N LYS A 74 2.48 3.19 6.59
CA LYS A 74 1.64 2.91 7.76
C LYS A 74 2.43 2.17 8.82
N GLY A 75 2.46 2.73 10.03
CA GLY A 75 3.10 2.14 11.19
C GLY A 75 4.55 2.58 11.42
N ILE A 76 5.27 3.06 10.41
CA ILE A 76 6.65 3.57 10.55
C ILE A 76 6.72 5.11 10.43
N GLY A 77 5.81 5.71 9.66
CA GLY A 77 5.79 7.16 9.44
C GLY A 77 6.82 7.60 8.39
N SER A 78 7.32 8.83 8.51
CA SER A 78 8.21 9.49 7.54
C SER A 78 9.68 9.05 7.60
N LYS A 79 9.98 7.86 8.15
CA LYS A 79 11.36 7.37 8.35
C LYS A 79 11.91 6.52 7.19
N LEU A 80 11.12 6.36 6.14
CA LEU A 80 11.54 5.70 4.90
C LEU A 80 11.89 6.74 3.85
N GLU A 81 12.91 6.43 3.07
CA GLU A 81 13.32 7.22 1.91
C GLU A 81 12.88 6.54 0.62
N PHE A 82 12.71 7.31 -0.46
CA PHE A 82 12.21 6.80 -1.75
C PHE A 82 13.07 5.63 -2.29
N ALA A 83 14.40 5.76 -2.21
CA ALA A 83 15.33 4.72 -2.65
C ALA A 83 15.16 3.39 -1.90
N GLN A 84 14.66 3.42 -0.66
CA GLN A 84 14.42 2.21 0.11
C GLN A 84 13.21 1.42 -0.40
N PHE A 85 12.34 2.00 -1.22
CA PHE A 85 11.23 1.26 -1.81
C PHE A 85 11.69 0.30 -2.92
N GLU A 86 12.86 0.54 -3.52
CA GLU A 86 13.49 -0.40 -4.46
C GLU A 86 13.95 -1.69 -3.79
N THR A 87 14.36 -1.65 -2.53
CA THR A 87 14.72 -2.87 -1.80
C THR A 87 13.46 -3.63 -1.40
N LEU A 88 12.41 -2.91 -0.98
CA LEU A 88 11.12 -3.51 -0.62
C LEU A 88 10.47 -4.23 -1.81
N ILE A 89 10.49 -3.66 -3.02
CA ILE A 89 9.92 -4.30 -4.21
C ILE A 89 10.70 -5.56 -4.62
N LYS A 90 12.00 -5.63 -4.29
CA LYS A 90 12.86 -6.81 -4.46
C LYS A 90 12.66 -7.86 -3.35
N ASN A 91 11.68 -7.68 -2.47
CA ASN A 91 11.39 -8.53 -1.30
C ASN A 91 12.48 -8.53 -0.22
N GLU A 92 13.34 -7.52 -0.20
CA GLU A 92 14.31 -7.34 0.87
C GLU A 92 13.66 -6.60 2.04
N ALA A 93 13.79 -7.14 3.24
CA ALA A 93 13.21 -6.55 4.44
C ALA A 93 14.06 -5.38 4.95
N ILE A 94 13.39 -4.33 5.42
CA ILE A 94 14.03 -3.19 6.08
C ILE A 94 13.72 -3.24 7.56
N VAL A 95 14.74 -3.02 8.39
CA VAL A 95 14.58 -2.85 9.83
C VAL A 95 14.85 -1.39 10.20
N LYS A 96 13.90 -0.76 10.91
CA LYS A 96 14.05 0.61 11.41
C LYS A 96 13.68 0.70 12.88
N ALA A 97 14.48 1.41 13.66
CA ALA A 97 14.16 1.72 15.03
C ALA A 97 13.12 2.85 15.11
N GLN A 98 12.10 2.66 15.93
CA GLN A 98 11.08 3.66 16.19
C GLN A 98 10.72 3.71 17.66
N GLU A 99 10.69 4.92 18.19
CA GLU A 99 10.13 5.20 19.50
C GLU A 99 8.61 5.00 19.46
N ARG A 100 8.09 4.22 20.41
CA ARG A 100 6.65 4.04 20.62
C ARG A 100 6.28 4.19 22.07
N TRP A 101 5.08 4.72 22.25
CA TRP A 101 4.51 5.02 23.54
C TRP A 101 3.50 3.92 23.88
N PHE A 102 3.73 3.27 25.01
CA PHE A 102 2.92 2.19 25.52
C PHE A 102 2.23 2.67 26.78
N LYS A 103 0.90 2.69 26.75
CA LYS A 103 0.11 2.93 27.95
C LYS A 103 0.22 1.70 28.84
N ASP A 104 0.50 1.92 30.12
CA ASP A 104 0.39 0.93 31.17
C ASP A 104 -0.82 1.31 32.03
N PRO A 105 -2.01 0.72 31.78
CA PRO A 105 -3.21 1.06 32.52
C PRO A 105 -3.15 0.66 33.98
N ALA A 106 -2.37 -0.37 34.33
CA ALA A 106 -2.28 -0.87 35.71
C ALA A 106 -1.60 0.15 36.62
N ASN A 107 -0.57 0.82 36.10
CA ASN A 107 0.19 1.82 36.84
C ASN A 107 -0.17 3.27 36.44
N ALA A 108 -1.15 3.46 35.55
CA ALA A 108 -1.52 4.75 34.97
C ALA A 108 -0.31 5.52 34.38
N THR A 109 0.68 4.83 33.83
CA THR A 109 1.92 5.42 33.30
C THR A 109 2.03 5.25 31.78
N ILE A 110 2.93 6.04 31.17
CA ILE A 110 3.31 5.91 29.76
C ILE A 110 4.76 5.48 29.70
N ASN A 111 5.01 4.35 29.06
CA ASN A 111 6.34 3.82 28.81
C ASN A 111 6.77 4.14 27.38
N ILE A 112 7.91 4.81 27.24
CA ILE A 112 8.50 5.12 25.94
C ILE A 112 9.57 4.06 25.66
N LYS A 113 9.44 3.30 24.58
CA LYS A 113 10.38 2.24 24.20
C LYS A 113 10.79 2.39 22.74
N ASN A 114 12.06 2.16 22.44
CA ASN A 114 12.53 1.98 21.08
C ASN A 114 12.27 0.54 20.65
N ILE A 115 11.47 0.37 19.60
CA ILE A 115 11.17 -0.93 19.00
C ILE A 115 11.77 -1.01 17.59
N TYR A 116 12.23 -2.19 17.19
CA TYR A 116 12.69 -2.45 15.84
C TYR A 116 11.52 -2.94 14.98
N MET A 117 11.16 -2.15 13.98
CA MET A 117 10.08 -2.44 13.04
C MET A 117 10.65 -3.16 11.83
N HIS A 118 10.14 -4.36 11.54
CA HIS A 118 10.43 -5.10 10.32
C HIS A 118 9.41 -4.76 9.24
N ILE A 119 9.89 -4.28 8.11
CA ILE A 119 9.07 -3.83 6.97
C ILE A 119 9.42 -4.74 5.80
N SER A 120 8.42 -5.40 5.23
CA SER A 120 8.61 -6.26 4.06
C SER A 120 7.36 -6.22 3.18
N ALA A 121 7.54 -6.52 1.91
CA ALA A 121 6.43 -6.72 0.97
C ALA A 121 5.65 -8.03 1.22
N ILE A 122 6.24 -8.95 2.00
CA ILE A 122 5.70 -10.27 2.27
C ILE A 122 4.53 -10.14 3.24
N ASN A 123 3.34 -10.50 2.78
CA ASN A 123 2.16 -10.55 3.63
C ASN A 123 2.09 -11.88 4.38
N LEU A 124 2.41 -11.88 5.67
CA LEU A 124 2.34 -13.09 6.52
C LEU A 124 0.90 -13.56 6.81
N LYS A 125 -0.14 -12.81 6.41
CA LYS A 125 -1.54 -13.14 6.69
C LYS A 125 -2.28 -13.71 5.47
N ARG A 126 -1.74 -13.51 4.26
CA ARG A 126 -2.37 -13.94 3.00
C ARG A 126 -1.31 -14.35 2.00
N LYS A 127 -1.54 -15.42 1.23
CA LYS A 127 -0.65 -15.85 0.15
C LYS A 127 -0.86 -14.92 -1.06
N GLN A 128 0.18 -14.23 -1.50
CA GLN A 128 0.17 -13.43 -2.73
C GLN A 128 0.20 -14.35 -3.95
N VAL A 129 -0.60 -14.02 -4.98
CA VAL A 129 -0.65 -14.71 -6.27
C VAL A 129 -0.19 -13.72 -7.33
N MET A 130 0.92 -14.05 -7.98
CA MET A 130 1.54 -13.22 -9.03
C MET A 130 1.19 -13.78 -10.41
N GLU A 131 0.76 -12.92 -11.34
CA GLU A 131 0.53 -13.24 -12.75
C GLU A 131 1.29 -12.21 -13.60
N ASN A 132 2.08 -12.66 -14.58
CA ASN A 132 2.87 -11.78 -15.47
C ASN A 132 3.72 -10.72 -14.71
N ASN A 133 4.36 -11.12 -13.59
CA ASN A 133 5.09 -10.22 -12.69
C ASN A 133 4.25 -9.10 -12.03
N LYS A 134 2.92 -9.17 -12.12
CA LYS A 134 1.98 -8.28 -11.42
C LYS A 134 1.33 -9.05 -10.28
N LEU A 135 1.07 -8.38 -9.16
CA LEU A 135 0.26 -8.95 -8.08
C LEU A 135 -1.20 -8.99 -8.53
N ALA A 136 -1.73 -10.18 -8.80
CA ALA A 136 -3.10 -10.35 -9.28
C ALA A 136 -4.09 -10.45 -8.10
N PHE A 137 -3.87 -11.41 -7.19
CA PHE A 137 -4.81 -11.69 -6.09
C PHE A 137 -4.10 -12.10 -4.80
N THR A 138 -4.86 -12.21 -3.71
CA THR A 138 -4.36 -12.80 -2.46
C THR A 138 -5.32 -13.88 -1.95
N LYS A 139 -4.78 -15.07 -1.65
CA LYS A 139 -5.53 -16.20 -1.09
C LYS A 139 -5.41 -16.19 0.44
N PRO A 140 -6.46 -16.57 1.19
CA PRO A 140 -6.37 -16.75 2.63
C PRO A 140 -5.35 -17.87 2.94
N LEU A 141 -4.63 -17.73 4.04
CA LEU A 141 -3.82 -18.83 4.57
C LEU A 141 -4.76 -19.84 5.25
N ILE A 142 -4.70 -21.09 4.82
CA ILE A 142 -5.40 -22.18 5.50
C ILE A 142 -4.48 -22.65 6.61
N VAL A 143 -4.88 -22.41 7.86
CA VAL A 143 -4.15 -22.89 9.04
C VAL A 143 -4.75 -24.24 9.41
N ASP A 144 -4.04 -25.32 9.10
CA ASP A 144 -4.37 -26.65 9.62
C ASP A 144 -3.62 -26.85 10.94
N GLN A 145 -4.30 -27.42 11.94
CA GLN A 145 -4.12 -27.13 13.37
C GLN A 145 -2.75 -27.30 14.01
N ASP A 146 -1.67 -27.68 13.31
CA ASP A 146 -0.32 -27.69 13.87
C ASP A 146 0.82 -27.37 12.89
N ASN A 147 0.54 -26.99 11.64
CA ASN A 147 1.61 -26.61 10.70
C ASN A 147 1.11 -25.67 9.60
N ILE A 148 1.76 -24.50 9.48
CA ILE A 148 1.63 -23.63 8.30
C ILE A 148 2.33 -24.33 7.12
N LYS A 149 1.64 -25.26 6.44
CA LYS A 149 2.16 -25.88 5.22
C LYS A 149 1.61 -25.15 3.99
N ASN A 150 2.54 -24.65 3.18
CA ASN A 150 2.27 -24.18 1.82
C ASN A 150 1.80 -25.36 0.96
N LYS A 151 0.49 -25.57 0.81
CA LYS A 151 -0.04 -26.53 -0.16
C LYS A 151 -0.06 -25.86 -1.53
N ASN A 152 0.83 -26.31 -2.41
CA ASN A 152 0.71 -26.10 -3.85
C ASN A 152 -0.25 -27.17 -4.37
N ILE A 153 -1.40 -26.74 -4.88
CA ILE A 153 -2.24 -27.49 -5.81
C ILE A 153 -2.50 -26.52 -6.96
#